data_AF-A0A9D4S249-F1
#
_entry.id   AF-A0A9D4S249-F1
#
_cell.length_a   1.000
_cell.length_b   1.000
_cell.length_c   1.000
_cell.angle_alpha   90.00
_cell.angle_beta   90.00
_cell.angle_gamma   90.00
#
_symmetry.space_group_name_H-M   'P 1'
#
loop_
_entity.id
_entity.type
_entity.pdbx_description
1 polymer ?
#
loop_
_entity_poly.entity_id
_entity_poly.type
_entity_poly.pdbx_seq_one_letter_code
_entity_poly.pdbx_strand_id
1 'polypeptide(L)' 'MVVPGTCLYPGNCNFEMDTCGWTNTNADDFDWLRSAGSTLTAGTGPSVDHTTNSDAGSVFT' A
#
# COMPACT_ATOMS: atom_id res chain seq x y z
N MET A 1 -17.87 11.72 12.85
CA MET A 1 -19.05 11.70 11.95
C MET A 1 -18.61 11.10 10.63
N VAL A 2 -19.15 9.94 10.27
CA VAL A 2 -18.89 9.28 8.98
C VAL A 2 -20.12 9.55 8.13
N VAL A 3 -19.97 10.26 7.01
CA VAL A 3 -21.10 10.52 6.11
C VAL A 3 -21.11 9.41 5.07
N PRO A 4 -22.20 8.62 4.96
CA PRO A 4 -22.29 7.57 3.94
C PRO A 4 -22.19 8.22 2.55
N GLY A 5 -21.19 7.80 1.75
CA GLY A 5 -21.00 8.27 0.37
C GLY A 5 -19.91 9.31 0.15
N THR A 6 -19.29 9.88 1.20
CA THR A 6 -18.07 10.69 1.04
C THR A 6 -16.89 10.01 1.73
N CYS A 7 -15.85 9.69 0.96
CA CYS A 7 -14.57 9.31 1.56
C CYS A 7 -13.97 10.60 2.13
N LEU A 8 -13.82 10.69 3.46
CA LEU A 8 -13.30 11.90 4.12
C LEU A 8 -11.86 12.23 3.68
N TYR A 9 -11.15 11.24 3.14
CA TYR A 9 -9.85 11.39 2.50
C TYR A 9 -9.79 10.55 1.22
N PRO A 10 -10.26 11.09 0.08
CA PRO A 10 -10.14 10.41 -1.21
C PRO A 10 -8.68 10.05 -1.48
N GLY A 11 -8.41 8.77 -1.76
CA GLY A 11 -7.04 8.27 -1.99
C GLY A 11 -6.24 7.93 -0.73
N ASN A 12 -6.77 8.12 0.48
CA ASN A 12 -6.13 7.58 1.68
C ASN A 12 -6.28 6.06 1.70
N CYS A 13 -5.19 5.39 1.38
CA CYS A 13 -5.08 3.95 1.42
C CYS A 13 -3.79 3.59 2.13
N ASN A 14 -3.89 2.73 3.14
CA ASN A 14 -2.75 2.22 3.88
C ASN A 14 -2.36 0.78 3.47
N PHE A 15 -3.06 0.21 2.48
CA PHE A 15 -2.74 -1.08 1.86
C PHE A 15 -2.79 -2.33 2.76
N GLU A 16 -3.18 -2.18 4.03
CA GLU A 16 -3.21 -3.27 5.01
C GLU A 16 -4.25 -4.35 4.71
N MET A 17 -5.37 -3.98 4.09
CA MET A 17 -6.45 -4.92 3.75
C MET A 17 -6.57 -5.15 2.24
N ASP A 18 -6.60 -4.06 1.47
CA ASP A 18 -6.79 -4.09 0.02
C ASP A 18 -6.02 -2.96 -0.68
N THR A 19 -6.20 -2.81 -1.98
CA THR A 19 -5.60 -1.70 -2.74
C THR A 19 -6.47 -0.44 -2.72
N CYS A 20 -7.55 -0.39 -1.94
CA CYS A 20 -8.55 0.68 -1.91
C CYS A 20 -9.06 1.11 -3.31
N GLY A 21 -9.04 0.20 -4.28
CA GLY A 21 -9.43 0.45 -5.67
C GLY A 21 -8.31 0.97 -6.58
N TRP A 22 -7.07 1.14 -6.08
CA TRP A 22 -5.90 1.35 -6.92
C TRP A 22 -5.65 0.12 -7.79
N THR A 23 -5.36 0.35 -9.07
CA THR A 23 -5.08 -0.68 -10.08
C THR A 23 -3.87 -0.26 -10.91
N ASN A 24 -3.08 -1.23 -11.37
CA ASN A 24 -2.00 -0.96 -12.32
C ASN A 24 -2.56 -0.40 -13.64
N THR A 25 -1.78 0.49 -14.25
CA THR A 25 -2.05 0.95 -15.60
C THR A 25 -1.43 -0.02 -16.59
N ASN A 26 -2.00 -0.13 -17.79
CA ASN A 26 -1.41 -0.95 -18.85
C ASN A 26 -0.48 -0.13 -19.76
N ALA A 27 -0.16 1.11 -19.36
CA ALA A 27 0.54 2.09 -20.19
C ALA A 27 1.98 2.35 -19.71
N ASP A 28 2.44 1.63 -18.70
CA ASP A 28 3.83 1.61 -18.24
C ASP A 28 4.42 0.20 -18.33
N ASP A 29 5.72 0.10 -18.06
CA ASP A 29 6.48 -1.14 -18.11
C ASP A 29 6.60 -1.81 -16.72
N PHE A 30 5.96 -1.25 -15.69
CA PHE A 30 6.14 -1.66 -14.31
C PHE A 30 4.82 -1.77 -13.54
N ASP A 31 4.49 -2.99 -13.12
CA ASP A 31 3.34 -3.26 -12.27
C ASP A 31 3.72 -3.17 -10.78
N TRP A 32 2.94 -2.40 -10.01
CA TRP A 32 3.08 -2.37 -8.56
C TRP A 32 2.51 -3.65 -7.94
N LEU A 33 3.26 -4.24 -7.01
CA LEU A 33 2.84 -5.43 -6.28
C LEU A 33 2.58 -5.08 -4.82
N ARG A 34 1.43 -5.50 -4.27
CA ARG A 34 1.16 -5.34 -2.84
C ARG A 34 1.91 -6.42 -2.08
N SER A 35 2.87 -5.99 -1.28
CA SER A 35 3.76 -6.85 -0.51
C SER A 35 3.52 -6.61 0.97
N ALA A 36 3.48 -7.67 1.76
CA ALA A 36 3.39 -7.57 3.21
C ALA A 36 4.74 -7.89 3.84
N GLY A 37 5.11 -7.03 4.78
CA GLY A 37 6.32 -7.10 5.56
C GLY A 37 7.61 -6.70 4.85
N SER A 38 8.74 -6.86 5.56
CA SER A 38 10.04 -6.43 5.05
C SER A 38 10.51 -7.24 3.84
N THR A 39 11.24 -6.59 2.93
CA THR A 39 11.91 -7.29 1.85
C THR A 39 13.02 -8.19 2.39
N LEU A 40 13.02 -9.47 1.97
CA LEU A 40 13.98 -10.49 2.43
C LEU A 40 15.45 -10.10 2.17
N THR A 41 15.70 -9.31 1.13
CA THR A 41 17.03 -8.82 0.77
C THR A 41 17.29 -7.43 1.36
N ALA A 42 18.39 -7.32 2.11
CA ALA A 42 18.80 -6.06 2.72
C ALA A 42 18.98 -4.96 1.66
N GLY A 43 18.37 -3.79 1.90
CA GLY A 43 18.48 -2.62 1.01
C GLY A 43 17.63 -2.66 -0.26
N THR A 44 16.75 -3.66 -0.42
CA THR A 44 15.89 -3.80 -1.63
C THR A 44 14.43 -3.39 -1.41
N GLY A 45 14.12 -2.84 -0.25
CA GLY A 45 12.79 -2.34 0.10
C GLY A 45 12.73 -1.79 1.53
N PRO A 46 11.54 -1.35 1.97
CA PRO A 46 11.38 -0.80 3.30
C PRO A 46 11.57 -1.89 4.36
N SER A 47 12.30 -1.55 5.42
CA SER A 47 12.44 -2.42 6.60
C SER A 47 11.16 -2.44 7.45
N VAL A 48 10.33 -1.40 7.33
CA VAL A 48 9.15 -1.16 8.16
C VAL A 48 8.12 -0.41 7.33
N ASP A 49 6.84 -0.83 7.39
CA ASP A 49 5.74 -0.05 6.84
C ASP A 49 5.52 1.22 7.66
N HIS A 50 5.25 2.34 6.99
CA HIS A 50 5.08 3.65 7.63
C HIS A 50 3.76 3.79 8.38
N THR A 51 2.70 3.05 7.97
CA THR A 51 1.38 3.16 8.58
C THR A 51 1.34 2.48 9.94
N THR A 52 1.91 1.28 10.00
CA THR A 52 1.91 0.41 11.19
C THR A 52 3.18 0.56 12.01
N ASN A 53 4.24 1.16 11.44
CA ASN A 53 5.59 1.17 11.99
C ASN A 53 6.04 -0.27 12.36
N SER A 54 5.63 -1.24 11.55
CA SER A 54 5.95 -2.66 11.67
C SER A 54 6.51 -3.22 10.36
N ASP A 55 7.44 -4.16 10.51
CA ASP A 55 7.97 -5.01 9.44
C ASP A 55 6.99 -6.08 8.94
N ALA A 56 5.72 -6.02 9.37
CA ALA A 56 4.62 -6.88 8.93
C ALA A 56 3.52 -6.12 8.16
N GLY A 57 3.60 -4.79 8.08
CA GLY A 57 2.61 -3.97 7.35
C GLY A 57 2.73 -4.12 5.83
N SER A 58 1.70 -3.66 5.11
CA SER A 58 1.58 -3.85 3.66
C SER A 58 1.91 -2.59 2.88
N VAL A 59 2.73 -2.72 1.83
CA VAL A 59 3.14 -1.61 0.95
C VAL A 59 3.10 -2.04 -0.51
N PHE A 60 3.05 -1.08 -1.43
CA PHE A 60 3.36 -1.36 -2.84
C PHE A 60 4.87 -1.38 -3.04
N THR A 61 5.36 -2.42 -3.71
CA THR A 61 6.76 -2.60 -4.14
C THR A 61 6.85 -2.64 -5.65
#